data_AF-A0A2M9L044-F1
#
_entry.id   AF-A0A2M9L044-F1
#
_cell.length_a   1.000
_cell.length_b   1.000
_cell.length_c   1.000
_cell.angle_alpha   90.00
_cell.angle_beta   90.00
_cell.angle_gamma   90.00
#
_symmetry.space_group_name_H-M   'P 1'
#
loop_
_entity.id
_entity.type
_entity.pdbx_description
1 polymer ?
#
loop_
_entity_poly.entity_id
_entity_poly.type
_entity_poly.pdbx_seq_one_letter_code
_entity_poly.pdbx_strand_id
1 'polypeptide(L)'
;MTITDWPRTAAEPDPETAAPAAVSGAPAPVSRTADPVSETDEFVSETESGTGTKTSTAKLTGTQKWTAGAIVAFALALAAIGLYLSFEHVAQFAHEELRFGSLGKGQLFAIGIDVGIMVMIAVDLLMAWLKRPISWIRYPVWLLTAATVVLNAASGAPKERAWQFLDYVAAGAHGVVPVLFIMVVELGRTSIDRVVRPDQDERDSIPWLRWVLAPVATSRIFRRMRLWGVTSYPEMTRRDQELIAYEQWLKRKYDGDISQASEDELLPMKMAPYGYTVAQALAMPDQQDQAAQERAEEAERRRLDAETRSEVAQAESAAERLRAKGKVELVQAEVDGQTGQARAHARAQVSAAEKAAELEQKALENAVVAEARAREAEAERKEAEERRAAAAADLEKAGLERKAAEQRKAAAEADAVAAAEAGAIETERIALARKAAAAADLDAAELERRAAQKRKEAAEADRVAVAEAQAIETQAIAEARRAAAEADRAAAETEAAAAETRRAAAETARLEAEEQRQAEVVLADAARAKEEAAEAVRAAAETRRAAAETELAAVEAEFAAKLKPRERALRKVARMILTVGGDADQLPLADIQRELEVTSPGTASEYRKEAAQLLADGYVPGQ
;
A
#
# COMPACT_ATOMS: atom_id res chain seq x y z
N MET A 1 -8.40 67.70 11.12
CA MET A 1 -8.49 67.46 12.57
C MET A 1 -8.18 65.99 12.81
N THR A 2 -7.38 65.68 13.82
CA THR A 2 -6.98 64.32 14.18
C THR A 2 -8.05 63.65 15.05
N ILE A 3 -8.33 62.38 14.80
CA ILE A 3 -9.05 61.51 15.74
C ILE A 3 -8.06 60.44 16.18
N THR A 4 -7.52 60.62 17.38
CA THR A 4 -6.60 59.72 18.06
C THR A 4 -7.12 59.55 19.48
N ASP A 5 -7.77 58.43 19.76
CA ASP A 5 -7.96 57.93 21.12
C ASP A 5 -8.18 56.41 21.07
N TRP A 6 -7.38 55.67 21.84
CA TRP A 6 -7.59 54.25 22.13
C TRP A 6 -8.50 54.13 23.37
N PRO A 7 -9.35 53.08 23.49
CA PRO A 7 -10.13 52.86 24.69
C PRO A 7 -9.21 52.47 25.86
N ARG A 8 -9.57 52.93 27.07
CA ARG A 8 -8.74 52.79 28.29
C ARG A 8 -8.76 51.37 28.85
N THR A 9 -7.63 50.99 29.45
CA THR A 9 -7.50 49.81 30.32
C THR A 9 -8.47 49.90 31.50
N ALA A 10 -9.06 48.76 31.88
CA ALA A 10 -9.80 48.64 33.14
C ALA A 10 -8.82 48.46 34.32
N ALA A 11 -9.23 48.88 35.52
CA ALA A 11 -8.40 48.86 36.74
C ALA A 11 -8.64 47.63 37.62
N GLU A 12 -7.70 47.37 38.51
CA GLU A 12 -7.74 46.32 39.54
C GLU A 12 -8.72 46.66 40.68
N PRO A 13 -9.36 45.65 41.32
CA PRO A 13 -10.09 45.83 42.57
C PRO A 13 -9.27 45.37 43.80
N ASP A 14 -9.03 46.30 44.74
CA ASP A 14 -8.56 46.03 46.11
C ASP A 14 -9.76 45.68 47.05
N PRO A 15 -9.56 45.17 48.30
CA PRO A 15 -10.50 44.21 48.88
C PRO A 15 -11.21 44.63 50.19
N GLU A 16 -11.86 43.63 50.80
CA GLU A 16 -12.35 43.52 52.19
C GLU A 16 -13.83 43.85 52.55
N THR A 17 -14.32 43.06 53.52
CA THR A 17 -15.44 43.29 54.46
C THR A 17 -16.90 43.24 53.95
N ALA A 18 -17.48 42.03 53.97
CA ALA A 18 -18.83 41.78 54.51
C ALA A 18 -19.01 40.29 54.88
N ALA A 19 -19.72 39.98 55.97
CA ALA A 19 -20.01 38.61 56.41
C ALA A 19 -21.53 38.31 56.38
N PRO A 20 -21.95 37.07 56.07
CA PRO A 20 -23.36 36.69 56.04
C PRO A 20 -23.90 36.26 57.42
N ALA A 21 -25.21 36.41 57.62
CA ALA A 21 -25.94 35.89 58.78
C ALA A 21 -26.91 34.76 58.36
N ALA A 22 -27.25 33.87 59.30
CA ALA A 22 -28.02 32.65 59.05
C ALA A 22 -29.53 32.78 59.35
N VAL A 23 -30.34 31.88 58.78
CA VAL A 23 -31.60 31.34 59.36
C VAL A 23 -31.80 29.90 58.87
N SER A 24 -32.28 29.00 59.74
CA SER A 24 -32.55 27.58 59.46
C SER A 24 -34.01 27.29 59.09
N GLY A 25 -34.28 26.12 58.47
CA GLY A 25 -35.62 25.55 58.36
C GLY A 25 -35.57 24.07 57.94
N ALA A 26 -36.28 23.19 58.66
CA ALA A 26 -36.27 21.74 58.43
C ALA A 26 -37.66 21.11 58.62
N PRO A 27 -37.99 20.02 57.89
CA PRO A 27 -39.10 19.12 58.21
C PRO A 27 -38.65 17.72 58.68
N ALA A 28 -39.56 16.96 59.28
CA ALA A 28 -39.31 15.68 59.97
C ALA A 28 -39.59 14.42 59.10
N PRO A 29 -39.09 13.22 59.48
CA PRO A 29 -39.15 12.01 58.67
C PRO A 29 -40.38 11.12 58.93
N VAL A 30 -40.69 10.20 58.00
CA VAL A 30 -41.59 9.05 58.20
C VAL A 30 -41.17 7.85 57.33
N SER A 31 -41.15 6.66 57.91
CA SER A 31 -40.63 5.43 57.29
C SER A 31 -41.70 4.60 56.54
N ARG A 32 -41.29 3.92 55.47
CA ARG A 32 -41.81 2.58 55.11
C ARG A 32 -40.82 1.81 54.22
N THR A 33 -41.03 0.50 54.10
CA THR A 33 -40.07 -0.50 53.58
C THR A 33 -40.34 -0.94 52.14
N ALA A 34 -39.31 -1.52 51.52
CA ALA A 34 -39.26 -2.55 50.46
C ALA A 34 -40.57 -3.35 50.20
N ASP A 35 -40.89 -3.87 48.99
CA ASP A 35 -40.14 -4.11 47.72
C ASP A 35 -41.16 -4.58 46.62
N PRO A 36 -40.80 -4.97 45.36
CA PRO A 36 -39.82 -4.46 44.38
C PRO A 36 -40.41 -4.37 42.92
N VAL A 37 -39.55 -4.36 41.88
CA VAL A 37 -39.73 -4.78 40.45
C VAL A 37 -39.85 -3.70 39.34
N SER A 38 -39.08 -3.95 38.26
CA SER A 38 -39.10 -3.39 36.88
C SER A 38 -38.60 -1.97 36.60
N GLU A 39 -37.31 -1.92 36.22
CA GLU A 39 -36.76 -1.31 34.99
C GLU A 39 -37.32 0.04 34.51
N THR A 40 -36.46 1.05 34.51
CA THR A 40 -36.57 2.24 33.66
C THR A 40 -35.17 2.61 33.17
N ASP A 41 -34.99 2.78 31.86
CA ASP A 41 -33.72 3.28 31.30
C ASP A 41 -33.47 4.74 31.70
N GLU A 42 -32.22 5.07 31.98
CA GLU A 42 -31.83 6.35 32.58
C GLU A 42 -31.69 7.46 31.51
N PHE A 43 -32.53 8.51 31.61
CA PHE A 43 -32.48 9.66 30.72
C PHE A 43 -31.44 10.71 31.20
N VAL A 44 -30.15 10.35 31.15
CA VAL A 44 -29.06 11.30 31.43
C VAL A 44 -28.94 12.30 30.28
N SER A 45 -28.90 13.60 30.63
CA SER A 45 -28.70 14.68 29.65
C SER A 45 -27.22 15.06 29.54
N GLU A 46 -26.46 14.32 28.74
CA GLU A 46 -25.08 14.72 28.41
C GLU A 46 -25.05 15.91 27.44
N THR A 47 -24.16 16.86 27.71
CA THR A 47 -23.95 18.05 26.86
C THR A 47 -22.75 17.78 25.93
N GLU A 48 -22.97 16.98 24.89
CA GLU A 48 -21.89 16.43 24.06
C GLU A 48 -21.21 17.52 23.19
N SER A 49 -19.92 17.76 23.46
CA SER A 49 -19.10 18.76 22.77
C SER A 49 -18.08 18.15 21.80
N GLY A 50 -18.55 17.65 20.66
CA GLY A 50 -17.76 17.60 19.42
C GLY A 50 -17.21 16.24 18.96
N THR A 51 -17.04 16.16 17.64
CA THR A 51 -16.38 15.09 16.85
C THR A 51 -16.95 13.67 16.96
N GLY A 52 -17.55 13.18 15.86
CA GLY A 52 -17.70 11.73 15.65
C GLY A 52 -19.10 11.19 15.34
N THR A 53 -20.06 12.00 14.89
CA THR A 53 -21.39 11.53 14.49
C THR A 53 -21.32 10.50 13.35
N LYS A 54 -21.26 9.21 13.71
CA LYS A 54 -21.63 8.11 12.83
C LYS A 54 -23.12 8.23 12.52
N THR A 55 -23.45 8.88 11.41
CA THR A 55 -24.84 9.16 10.99
C THR A 55 -25.61 7.86 10.80
N SER A 56 -26.25 7.37 11.86
CA SER A 56 -27.13 6.20 11.76
C SER A 56 -28.23 6.51 10.74
N THR A 57 -28.53 5.56 9.86
CA THR A 57 -29.45 5.78 8.75
C THR A 57 -30.89 5.78 9.28
N ALA A 58 -31.31 6.93 9.82
CA ALA A 58 -32.60 7.13 10.48
C ALA A 58 -33.75 6.70 9.57
N LYS A 59 -34.37 5.56 9.89
CA LYS A 59 -35.44 4.97 9.09
C LYS A 59 -36.66 5.89 9.15
N LEU A 60 -37.05 6.46 8.01
CA LEU A 60 -38.18 7.39 7.91
C LEU A 60 -39.43 6.85 8.62
N THR A 61 -40.01 7.68 9.50
CA THR A 61 -41.21 7.37 10.27
C THR A 61 -42.43 7.20 9.34
N GLY A 62 -43.50 6.58 9.84
CA GLY A 62 -44.74 6.43 9.07
C GLY A 62 -45.28 7.77 8.54
N THR A 63 -45.28 8.79 9.40
CA THR A 63 -45.67 10.16 9.07
C THR A 63 -44.77 10.76 7.99
N GLN A 64 -43.44 10.63 8.11
CA GLN A 64 -42.50 11.15 7.10
C GLN A 64 -42.70 10.49 5.73
N LYS A 65 -42.96 9.18 5.69
CA LYS A 65 -43.27 8.46 4.44
C LYS A 65 -44.57 8.95 3.80
N TRP A 66 -45.62 9.16 4.59
CA TRP A 66 -46.89 9.70 4.10
C TRP A 66 -46.73 11.14 3.58
N THR A 67 -46.04 12.01 4.32
CA THR A 67 -45.74 13.39 3.90
C THR A 67 -44.92 13.42 2.60
N ALA A 68 -43.90 12.56 2.46
CA ALA A 68 -43.13 12.45 1.23
C ALA A 68 -43.99 11.99 0.04
N GLY A 69 -44.88 11.01 0.24
CA GLY A 69 -45.84 10.57 -0.78
C GLY A 69 -46.82 11.67 -1.18
N ALA A 70 -47.31 12.46 -0.21
CA ALA A 70 -48.17 13.61 -0.47
C ALA A 70 -47.44 14.70 -1.27
N ILE A 71 -46.19 15.03 -0.93
CA ILE A 71 -45.35 15.98 -1.68
C ILE A 71 -45.17 15.52 -3.14
N VAL A 72 -44.90 14.24 -3.38
CA VAL A 72 -44.80 13.68 -4.74
C VAL A 72 -46.13 13.78 -5.49
N ALA A 73 -47.27 13.49 -4.83
CA ALA A 73 -48.59 13.63 -5.44
C ALA A 73 -48.91 15.10 -5.82
N PHE A 74 -48.60 16.06 -4.94
CA PHE A 74 -48.74 17.48 -5.25
C PHE A 74 -47.78 17.95 -6.35
N ALA A 75 -46.55 17.44 -6.39
CA ALA A 75 -45.60 17.72 -7.47
C ALA A 75 -46.10 17.24 -8.83
N LEU A 76 -46.69 16.04 -8.90
CA LEU A 76 -47.31 15.50 -10.11
C LEU A 76 -48.57 16.27 -10.51
N ALA A 77 -49.38 16.72 -9.55
CA ALA A 77 -50.53 17.59 -9.82
C ALA A 77 -50.10 18.95 -10.38
N LEU A 78 -49.08 19.58 -9.79
CA LEU A 78 -48.49 20.83 -10.29
C LEU A 78 -47.89 20.65 -11.69
N ALA A 79 -47.25 19.51 -11.96
CA ALA A 79 -46.75 19.18 -13.30
C ALA A 79 -47.89 19.07 -14.33
N ALA A 80 -48.99 18.38 -14.00
CA ALA A 80 -50.15 18.25 -14.88
C ALA A 80 -50.89 19.57 -15.13
N ILE A 81 -51.02 20.42 -14.10
CA ILE A 81 -51.56 21.79 -14.21
C ILE A 81 -50.62 22.66 -15.07
N GLY A 82 -49.30 22.52 -14.87
CA GLY A 82 -48.27 23.20 -15.65
C GLY A 82 -48.33 22.84 -17.13
N LEU A 83 -48.43 21.54 -17.48
CA LEU A 83 -48.67 21.09 -18.85
C LEU A 83 -49.91 21.77 -19.44
N TYR A 84 -51.05 21.67 -18.74
CA TYR A 84 -52.34 22.11 -19.24
C TYR A 84 -52.35 23.62 -19.57
N LEU A 85 -51.80 24.45 -18.68
CA LEU A 85 -51.69 25.90 -18.89
C LEU A 85 -50.61 26.25 -19.94
N SER A 86 -49.46 25.56 -19.93
CA SER A 86 -48.37 25.77 -20.89
C SER A 86 -48.80 25.48 -22.33
N PHE A 87 -49.57 24.39 -22.55
CA PHE A 87 -49.92 23.93 -23.88
C PHE A 87 -50.76 24.94 -24.67
N GLU A 88 -51.74 25.62 -24.07
CA GLU A 88 -52.60 26.56 -24.79
C GLU A 88 -51.79 27.81 -25.23
N HIS A 89 -51.00 28.37 -24.32
CA HIS A 89 -50.17 29.55 -24.58
C HIS A 89 -49.00 29.27 -25.55
N VAL A 90 -48.24 28.19 -25.33
CA VAL A 90 -47.10 27.83 -26.19
C VAL A 90 -47.57 27.39 -27.58
N ALA A 91 -48.72 26.70 -27.69
CA ALA A 91 -49.28 26.36 -29.00
C ALA A 91 -49.75 27.59 -29.78
N GLN A 92 -50.40 28.56 -29.11
CA GLN A 92 -50.83 29.81 -29.74
C GLN A 92 -49.61 30.62 -30.22
N PHE A 93 -48.58 30.78 -29.38
CA PHE A 93 -47.33 31.45 -29.77
C PHE A 93 -46.62 30.73 -30.93
N ALA A 94 -46.58 29.40 -30.92
CA ALA A 94 -46.00 28.62 -32.01
C ALA A 94 -46.78 28.77 -33.33
N HIS A 95 -48.10 28.93 -33.27
CA HIS A 95 -48.94 29.16 -34.44
C HIS A 95 -48.83 30.60 -34.99
N GLU A 96 -48.96 31.60 -34.12
CA GLU A 96 -48.94 33.03 -34.48
C GLU A 96 -47.53 33.51 -34.87
N GLU A 97 -46.56 33.36 -33.97
CA GLU A 97 -45.25 34.02 -34.07
C GLU A 97 -44.22 33.12 -34.76
N LEU A 98 -44.19 31.81 -34.42
CA LEU A 98 -43.28 30.84 -35.06
C LEU A 98 -43.85 30.25 -36.38
N ARG A 99 -45.03 30.71 -36.83
CA ARG A 99 -45.66 30.36 -38.11
C ARG A 99 -45.89 28.86 -38.34
N PHE A 100 -46.10 28.06 -37.29
CA PHE A 100 -46.47 26.65 -37.46
C PHE A 100 -47.82 26.56 -38.19
N GLY A 101 -47.86 25.81 -39.30
CA GLY A 101 -48.96 25.84 -40.28
C GLY A 101 -50.34 25.32 -39.82
N SER A 102 -50.53 25.03 -38.53
CA SER A 102 -51.84 24.93 -37.88
C SER A 102 -51.66 24.94 -36.34
N LEU A 103 -52.68 25.39 -35.61
CA LEU A 103 -52.69 25.38 -34.14
C LEU A 103 -52.38 23.99 -33.56
N GLY A 104 -52.92 22.92 -34.17
CA GLY A 104 -52.63 21.53 -33.76
C GLY A 104 -51.16 21.12 -33.92
N LYS A 105 -50.41 21.73 -34.84
CA LYS A 105 -48.94 21.53 -34.93
C LYS A 105 -48.20 22.29 -33.83
N GLY A 106 -48.70 23.47 -33.42
CA GLY A 106 -48.23 24.18 -32.24
C GLY A 106 -48.47 23.38 -30.94
N GLN A 107 -49.65 22.75 -30.80
CA GLN A 107 -49.98 21.88 -29.68
C GLN A 107 -49.04 20.66 -29.61
N LEU A 108 -48.81 19.96 -30.73
CA LEU A 108 -47.87 18.85 -30.78
C LEU A 108 -46.42 19.27 -30.48
N PHE A 109 -46.01 20.48 -30.85
CA PHE A 109 -44.70 21.04 -30.52
C PHE A 109 -44.56 21.33 -29.02
N ALA A 110 -45.55 21.97 -28.39
CA ALA A 110 -45.58 22.22 -26.95
C ALA A 110 -45.55 20.91 -26.14
N ILE A 111 -46.40 19.93 -26.53
CA ILE A 111 -46.41 18.58 -25.95
C ILE A 111 -45.04 17.91 -26.10
N GLY A 112 -44.39 18.03 -27.26
CA GLY A 112 -43.06 17.47 -27.50
C GLY A 112 -41.97 18.04 -26.59
N ILE A 113 -41.99 19.36 -26.32
CA ILE A 113 -41.04 20.01 -25.41
C ILE A 113 -41.26 19.54 -23.99
N ASP A 114 -42.46 19.68 -23.43
CA ASP A 114 -42.68 19.44 -22.01
C ASP A 114 -42.63 17.93 -21.66
N VAL A 115 -43.01 17.04 -22.60
CA VAL A 115 -42.74 15.59 -22.46
C VAL A 115 -41.23 15.29 -22.54
N GLY A 116 -40.48 15.99 -23.40
CA GLY A 116 -39.02 15.87 -23.46
C GLY A 116 -38.33 16.29 -22.15
N ILE A 117 -38.78 17.40 -21.55
CA ILE A 117 -38.37 17.85 -20.21
C ILE A 117 -38.70 16.76 -19.17
N MET A 118 -39.92 16.24 -19.17
CA MET A 118 -40.39 15.21 -18.22
C MET A 118 -39.55 13.92 -18.29
N VAL A 119 -39.23 13.45 -19.51
CA VAL A 119 -38.40 12.25 -19.73
C VAL A 119 -36.97 12.49 -19.28
N MET A 120 -36.36 13.64 -19.60
CA MET A 120 -35.01 13.96 -19.12
C MET A 120 -34.94 14.06 -17.60
N ILE A 121 -35.94 14.67 -16.96
CA ILE A 121 -36.07 14.72 -15.49
C ILE A 121 -36.22 13.32 -14.89
N ALA A 122 -37.06 12.46 -15.46
CA ALA A 122 -37.25 11.10 -14.98
C ALA A 122 -35.97 10.25 -15.07
N VAL A 123 -35.23 10.38 -16.18
CA VAL A 123 -33.90 9.75 -16.34
C VAL A 123 -32.90 10.31 -15.32
N ASP A 124 -32.86 11.63 -15.12
CA ASP A 124 -31.91 12.28 -14.22
C ASP A 124 -32.14 11.90 -12.73
N LEU A 125 -33.40 11.82 -12.29
CA LEU A 125 -33.78 11.32 -10.97
C LEU A 125 -33.49 9.82 -10.81
N LEU A 126 -33.79 9.00 -11.82
CA LEU A 126 -33.44 7.58 -11.83
C LEU A 126 -31.91 7.37 -11.72
N MET A 127 -31.13 8.15 -12.45
CA MET A 127 -29.67 8.07 -12.41
C MET A 127 -29.08 8.57 -11.09
N ALA A 128 -29.71 9.54 -10.43
CA ALA A 128 -29.37 9.90 -9.04
C ALA A 128 -29.67 8.75 -8.06
N TRP A 129 -30.84 8.10 -8.18
CA TRP A 129 -31.22 6.92 -7.39
C TRP A 129 -30.25 5.74 -7.58
N LEU A 130 -29.78 5.53 -8.82
CA LEU A 130 -28.81 4.48 -9.18
C LEU A 130 -27.34 4.81 -8.80
N LYS A 131 -27.12 5.79 -7.91
CA LYS A 131 -25.80 6.29 -7.45
C LYS A 131 -24.90 6.83 -8.58
N ARG A 132 -25.44 7.16 -9.76
CA ARG A 132 -24.71 7.56 -10.97
C ARG A 132 -25.24 8.89 -11.56
N PRO A 133 -25.30 10.00 -10.79
CA PRO A 133 -25.95 11.24 -11.22
C PRO A 133 -25.32 11.85 -12.47
N ILE A 134 -26.08 11.93 -13.57
CA ILE A 134 -25.60 12.51 -14.84
C ILE A 134 -25.80 14.04 -14.82
N SER A 135 -24.85 14.75 -14.18
CA SER A 135 -24.95 16.20 -13.98
C SER A 135 -25.12 17.05 -15.25
N TRP A 136 -24.78 16.54 -16.45
CA TRP A 136 -24.94 17.31 -17.69
C TRP A 136 -26.37 17.37 -18.22
N ILE A 137 -27.28 16.44 -17.85
CA ILE A 137 -28.69 16.44 -18.30
C ILE A 137 -29.44 17.68 -17.79
N ARG A 138 -28.99 18.27 -16.68
CA ARG A 138 -29.49 19.56 -16.17
C ARG A 138 -29.41 20.68 -17.20
N TYR A 139 -28.35 20.78 -17.99
CA TYR A 139 -28.18 21.92 -18.90
C TYR A 139 -29.27 22.02 -19.99
N PRO A 140 -29.61 20.95 -20.75
CA PRO A 140 -30.76 21.00 -21.66
C PRO A 140 -32.11 21.09 -20.94
N VAL A 141 -32.27 20.49 -19.75
CA VAL A 141 -33.50 20.64 -18.95
C VAL A 141 -33.73 22.10 -18.54
N TRP A 142 -32.71 22.76 -17.98
CA TRP A 142 -32.77 24.17 -17.58
C TRP A 142 -32.94 25.09 -18.78
N LEU A 143 -32.29 24.81 -19.92
CA LEU A 143 -32.44 25.58 -21.16
C LEU A 143 -33.87 25.49 -21.72
N LEU A 144 -34.43 24.28 -21.82
CA LEU A 144 -35.81 24.10 -22.29
C LEU A 144 -36.82 24.69 -21.29
N THR A 145 -36.63 24.49 -19.98
CA THR A 145 -37.51 25.08 -18.96
C THR A 145 -37.44 26.61 -19.01
N ALA A 146 -36.26 27.21 -19.17
CA ALA A 146 -36.12 28.66 -19.34
C ALA A 146 -36.82 29.16 -20.61
N ALA A 147 -36.76 28.40 -21.71
CA ALA A 147 -37.54 28.70 -22.92
C ALA A 147 -39.06 28.62 -22.65
N THR A 148 -39.55 27.56 -22.00
CA THR A 148 -40.97 27.42 -21.61
C THR A 148 -41.42 28.55 -20.68
N VAL A 149 -40.57 29.02 -19.75
CA VAL A 149 -40.84 30.19 -18.89
C VAL A 149 -40.91 31.48 -19.71
N VAL A 150 -39.96 31.72 -20.63
CA VAL A 150 -39.96 32.91 -21.48
C VAL A 150 -41.17 32.93 -22.42
N LEU A 151 -41.56 31.79 -23.01
CA LEU A 151 -42.72 31.68 -23.90
C LEU A 151 -44.03 31.91 -23.14
N ASN A 152 -44.19 31.33 -21.94
CA ASN A 152 -45.36 31.58 -21.10
C ASN A 152 -45.39 33.02 -20.55
N ALA A 153 -44.25 33.63 -20.22
CA ALA A 153 -44.21 35.04 -19.84
C ALA A 153 -44.53 35.97 -21.03
N ALA A 154 -44.09 35.61 -22.24
CA ALA A 154 -44.34 36.39 -23.46
C ALA A 154 -45.81 36.36 -23.91
N SER A 155 -46.59 35.32 -23.60
CA SER A 155 -48.04 35.32 -23.88
C SER A 155 -48.80 36.38 -23.07
N GLY A 156 -48.27 36.80 -21.92
CA GLY A 156 -48.77 37.92 -21.11
C GLY A 156 -48.29 39.31 -21.55
N ALA A 157 -47.50 39.42 -22.63
CA ALA A 157 -46.93 40.70 -23.05
C ALA A 157 -47.95 41.59 -23.82
N PRO A 158 -48.02 42.91 -23.55
CA PRO A 158 -48.95 43.80 -24.24
C PRO A 158 -48.51 44.07 -25.69
N LYS A 159 -49.24 43.51 -26.68
CA LYS A 159 -48.85 43.61 -28.11
C LYS A 159 -48.87 45.04 -28.69
N GLU A 160 -49.65 45.98 -28.14
CA GLU A 160 -49.84 47.34 -28.73
C GLU A 160 -49.60 48.53 -27.77
N ARG A 161 -49.06 48.31 -26.56
CA ARG A 161 -48.82 49.42 -25.62
C ARG A 161 -47.56 49.22 -24.76
N ALA A 162 -47.07 50.32 -24.19
CA ALA A 162 -46.00 50.28 -23.21
C ALA A 162 -46.36 49.42 -21.99
N TRP A 163 -45.33 48.76 -21.44
CA TRP A 163 -45.44 47.93 -20.24
C TRP A 163 -45.79 48.77 -19.02
N GLN A 164 -46.79 48.32 -18.27
CA GLN A 164 -47.22 48.82 -16.98
C GLN A 164 -46.89 47.78 -15.90
N PHE A 165 -46.91 48.18 -14.63
CA PHE A 165 -46.60 47.30 -13.50
C PHE A 165 -47.41 45.98 -13.52
N LEU A 166 -48.70 46.06 -13.87
CA LEU A 166 -49.57 44.88 -13.96
C LEU A 166 -49.18 43.90 -15.07
N ASP A 167 -48.54 44.34 -16.15
CA ASP A 167 -48.10 43.45 -17.23
C ASP A 167 -46.88 42.63 -16.81
N TYR A 168 -45.95 43.24 -16.07
CA TYR A 168 -44.83 42.51 -15.46
C TYR A 168 -45.33 41.47 -14.44
N VAL A 169 -46.39 41.79 -13.69
CA VAL A 169 -47.04 40.84 -12.76
C VAL A 169 -47.75 39.71 -13.54
N ALA A 170 -48.46 40.02 -14.62
CA ALA A 170 -49.14 39.02 -15.45
C ALA A 170 -48.15 38.07 -16.15
N ALA A 171 -47.17 38.61 -16.87
CA ALA A 171 -46.09 37.84 -17.49
C ALA A 171 -45.33 36.99 -16.45
N GLY A 172 -45.07 37.54 -15.27
CA GLY A 172 -44.53 36.80 -14.13
C GLY A 172 -45.41 35.63 -13.70
N ALA A 173 -46.72 35.84 -13.54
CA ALA A 173 -47.66 34.81 -13.12
C ALA A 173 -47.74 33.61 -14.08
N HIS A 174 -47.77 33.86 -15.40
CA HIS A 174 -47.71 32.78 -16.40
C HIS A 174 -46.35 32.06 -16.39
N GLY A 175 -45.24 32.78 -16.15
CA GLY A 175 -43.90 32.20 -16.04
C GLY A 175 -43.63 31.41 -14.73
N VAL A 176 -44.44 31.59 -13.68
CA VAL A 176 -44.18 31.01 -12.34
C VAL A 176 -44.38 29.49 -12.28
N VAL A 177 -45.37 28.92 -12.99
CA VAL A 177 -45.72 27.50 -12.83
C VAL A 177 -44.58 26.55 -13.24
N PRO A 178 -43.89 26.73 -14.39
CA PRO A 178 -42.71 25.92 -14.73
C PRO A 178 -41.53 26.14 -13.77
N VAL A 179 -41.37 27.34 -13.20
CA VAL A 179 -40.32 27.64 -12.20
C VAL A 179 -40.56 26.87 -10.89
N LEU A 180 -41.81 26.81 -10.42
CA LEU A 180 -42.17 26.02 -9.25
C LEU A 180 -41.95 24.52 -9.50
N PHE A 181 -42.31 24.02 -10.69
CA PHE A 181 -42.10 22.62 -11.06
C PHE A 181 -40.61 22.23 -11.02
N ILE A 182 -39.72 22.98 -11.70
CA ILE A 182 -38.29 22.65 -11.71
C ILE A 182 -37.64 22.81 -10.33
N MET A 183 -38.11 23.77 -9.50
CA MET A 183 -37.65 23.93 -8.12
C MET A 183 -37.97 22.70 -7.25
N VAL A 184 -39.20 22.16 -7.36
CA VAL A 184 -39.60 20.93 -6.64
C VAL A 184 -38.82 19.71 -7.13
N VAL A 185 -38.56 19.62 -8.43
CA VAL A 185 -37.73 18.54 -9.03
C VAL A 185 -36.28 18.59 -8.52
N GLU A 186 -35.64 19.76 -8.51
CA GLU A 186 -34.25 19.91 -8.05
C GLU A 186 -34.11 19.68 -6.54
N LEU A 187 -35.11 20.09 -5.74
CA LEU A 187 -35.19 19.76 -4.32
C LEU A 187 -35.35 18.24 -4.12
N GLY A 188 -36.23 17.59 -4.90
CA GLY A 188 -36.42 16.14 -4.87
C GLY A 188 -35.14 15.38 -5.22
N ARG A 189 -34.45 15.78 -6.30
CA ARG A 189 -33.16 15.21 -6.72
C ARG A 189 -32.09 15.36 -5.64
N THR A 190 -31.96 16.55 -5.07
CA THR A 190 -30.97 16.85 -4.00
C THR A 190 -31.25 15.99 -2.76
N SER A 191 -32.53 15.79 -2.43
CA SER A 191 -32.95 14.88 -1.35
C SER A 191 -32.59 13.42 -1.66
N ILE A 192 -32.79 12.96 -2.90
CA ILE A 192 -32.42 11.60 -3.35
C ILE A 192 -30.91 11.40 -3.27
N ASP A 193 -30.08 12.29 -3.82
CA ASP A 193 -28.61 12.13 -3.81
C ASP A 193 -28.06 12.07 -2.37
N ARG A 194 -28.60 12.87 -1.43
CA ARG A 194 -28.19 12.86 -0.02
C ARG A 194 -28.64 11.61 0.75
N VAL A 195 -29.80 11.02 0.42
CA VAL A 195 -30.25 9.73 0.99
C VAL A 195 -29.48 8.55 0.41
N VAL A 196 -29.13 8.61 -0.88
CA VAL A 196 -28.52 7.50 -1.63
C VAL A 196 -26.99 7.49 -1.52
N ARG A 197 -26.36 8.65 -1.31
CA ARG A 197 -24.89 8.84 -1.19
C ARG A 197 -24.57 9.67 0.06
N PRO A 198 -24.79 9.14 1.29
CA PRO A 198 -24.52 9.85 2.53
C PRO A 198 -23.02 10.09 2.73
N ASP A 199 -22.16 9.16 2.29
CA ASP A 199 -20.71 9.18 2.46
C ASP A 199 -19.97 10.09 1.45
N GLN A 200 -20.61 11.18 1.00
CA GLN A 200 -19.91 12.22 0.25
C GLN A 200 -19.21 13.16 1.22
N ASP A 201 -17.90 13.40 1.01
CA ASP A 201 -17.12 14.37 1.79
C ASP A 201 -17.90 15.68 1.96
N GLU A 202 -18.36 15.98 3.17
CA GLU A 202 -19.14 17.18 3.42
C GLU A 202 -18.24 18.41 3.27
N ARG A 203 -18.31 19.03 2.10
CA ARG A 203 -17.62 20.28 1.81
C ARG A 203 -18.43 21.43 2.38
N ASP A 204 -17.88 22.09 3.40
CA ASP A 204 -18.49 23.28 3.99
C ASP A 204 -18.79 24.31 2.92
N SER A 205 -20.06 24.69 2.83
CA SER A 205 -20.48 25.78 1.95
C SER A 205 -20.11 27.12 2.57
N ILE A 206 -19.33 27.93 1.86
CA ILE A 206 -18.98 29.28 2.32
C ILE A 206 -20.29 30.09 2.52
N PRO A 207 -20.54 30.69 3.70
CA PRO A 207 -21.81 31.34 4.03
C PRO A 207 -22.27 32.34 2.97
N TRP A 208 -23.54 32.25 2.56
CA TRP A 208 -24.06 33.01 1.42
C TRP A 208 -23.93 34.53 1.59
N LEU A 209 -24.08 35.06 2.81
CA LEU A 209 -23.86 36.48 3.13
C LEU A 209 -22.44 36.93 2.75
N ARG A 210 -21.44 36.05 2.85
CA ARG A 210 -20.03 36.39 2.52
C ARG A 210 -19.82 36.59 1.02
N TRP A 211 -20.66 35.99 0.17
CA TRP A 211 -20.65 36.25 -1.28
C TRP A 211 -21.21 37.64 -1.61
N VAL A 212 -22.16 38.14 -0.81
CA VAL A 212 -22.73 39.50 -0.96
C VAL A 212 -21.82 40.56 -0.34
N LEU A 213 -21.35 40.34 0.89
CA LEU A 213 -20.58 41.32 1.66
C LEU A 213 -19.10 41.40 1.26
N ALA A 214 -18.52 40.33 0.70
CA ALA A 214 -17.10 40.26 0.34
C ALA A 214 -16.81 39.43 -0.93
N PRO A 215 -17.50 39.66 -2.07
CA PRO A 215 -17.44 38.80 -3.27
C PRO A 215 -16.03 38.49 -3.77
N VAL A 216 -15.12 39.47 -3.73
CA VAL A 216 -13.73 39.33 -4.21
C VAL A 216 -12.86 38.51 -3.24
N ALA A 217 -13.07 38.63 -1.92
CA ALA A 217 -12.36 37.79 -0.95
C ALA A 217 -12.92 36.36 -0.94
N THR A 218 -14.24 36.24 -1.04
CA THR A 218 -14.95 34.96 -1.05
C THR A 218 -14.64 34.12 -2.29
N SER A 219 -14.54 34.74 -3.48
CA SER A 219 -14.12 34.02 -4.69
C SER A 219 -12.66 33.54 -4.64
N ARG A 220 -11.76 34.28 -3.97
CA ARG A 220 -10.39 33.81 -3.68
C ARG A 220 -10.38 32.60 -2.75
N ILE A 221 -11.13 32.64 -1.64
CA ILE A 221 -11.27 31.52 -0.70
C ILE A 221 -11.86 30.30 -1.41
N PHE A 222 -12.95 30.47 -2.17
CA PHE A 222 -13.55 29.40 -2.98
C PHE A 222 -12.55 28.79 -3.96
N ARG A 223 -11.78 29.61 -4.68
CA ARG A 223 -10.73 29.13 -5.59
C ARG A 223 -9.63 28.37 -4.86
N ARG A 224 -9.20 28.83 -3.68
CA ARG A 224 -8.22 28.15 -2.82
C ARG A 224 -8.73 26.77 -2.36
N MET A 225 -9.93 26.70 -1.79
CA MET A 225 -10.59 25.44 -1.40
C MET A 225 -10.74 24.46 -2.58
N ARG A 226 -11.13 24.96 -3.75
CA ARG A 226 -11.32 24.13 -4.96
C ARG A 226 -10.02 23.61 -5.56
N LEU A 227 -8.94 24.39 -5.53
CA LEU A 227 -7.65 23.98 -6.10
C LEU A 227 -6.85 23.05 -5.17
N TRP A 228 -6.92 23.26 -3.85
CA TRP A 228 -6.11 22.53 -2.87
C TRP A 228 -6.88 21.43 -2.13
N GLY A 229 -8.09 21.10 -2.59
CA GLY A 229 -8.91 20.03 -2.04
C GLY A 229 -9.60 20.32 -0.70
N VAL A 230 -9.20 21.39 0.01
CA VAL A 230 -9.69 21.76 1.35
C VAL A 230 -11.23 21.75 1.40
N THR A 231 -11.78 20.82 2.18
CA THR A 231 -13.22 20.61 2.31
C THR A 231 -13.86 21.59 3.28
N SER A 232 -13.12 22.02 4.33
CA SER A 232 -13.67 22.85 5.40
C SER A 232 -13.43 24.35 5.22
N TYR A 233 -14.47 25.16 5.46
CA TYR A 233 -14.44 26.62 5.33
C TYR A 233 -13.84 27.31 6.57
N PRO A 234 -14.17 26.92 7.82
CA PRO A 234 -13.41 27.35 9.00
C PRO A 234 -11.92 27.02 8.89
N GLU A 235 -11.56 25.85 8.34
CA GLU A 235 -10.16 25.46 8.15
C GLU A 235 -9.45 26.38 7.14
N MET A 236 -10.00 26.58 5.94
CA MET A 236 -9.42 27.51 4.97
C MET A 236 -9.37 28.94 5.53
N THR A 237 -10.39 29.38 6.29
CA THR A 237 -10.39 30.69 6.94
C THR A 237 -9.26 30.81 7.96
N ARG A 238 -8.98 29.75 8.74
CA ARG A 238 -7.86 29.69 9.67
C ARG A 238 -6.51 29.75 8.93
N ARG A 239 -6.31 28.97 7.86
CA ARG A 239 -5.09 29.01 7.03
C ARG A 239 -4.83 30.42 6.46
N ASP A 240 -5.88 31.14 6.06
CA ASP A 240 -5.80 32.53 5.56
C ASP A 240 -5.42 33.51 6.70
N GLN A 241 -6.00 33.33 7.89
CA GLN A 241 -5.69 34.10 9.10
C GLN A 241 -4.27 33.85 9.62
N GLU A 242 -3.81 32.60 9.65
CA GLU A 242 -2.44 32.21 10.03
C GLU A 242 -1.42 32.89 9.12
N LEU A 243 -1.65 32.88 7.80
CA LEU A 243 -0.78 33.54 6.83
C LEU A 243 -0.71 35.05 7.06
N ILE A 244 -1.85 35.71 7.26
CA ILE A 244 -1.92 37.16 7.55
C ILE A 244 -1.23 37.47 8.88
N ALA A 245 -1.46 36.67 9.93
CA ALA A 245 -0.82 36.85 11.24
C ALA A 245 0.70 36.69 11.16
N TYR A 246 1.19 35.72 10.37
CA TYR A 246 2.60 35.52 10.10
C TYR A 246 3.20 36.70 9.31
N GLU A 247 2.49 37.25 8.32
CA GLU A 247 2.89 38.46 7.59
C GLU A 247 3.06 39.67 8.54
N GLN A 248 2.12 39.87 9.48
CA GLN A 248 2.21 40.95 10.47
C GLN A 248 3.31 40.71 11.51
N TRP A 249 3.54 39.46 11.91
CA TRP A 249 4.67 39.09 12.78
C TRP A 249 6.00 39.40 12.10
N LEU A 250 6.15 39.04 10.82
CA LEU A 250 7.37 39.28 10.05
C LEU A 250 7.61 40.78 9.83
N LYS A 251 6.56 41.55 9.51
CA LYS A 251 6.62 43.02 9.45
C LYS A 251 7.05 43.63 10.78
N ARG A 252 6.57 43.13 11.92
CA ARG A 252 6.98 43.60 13.25
C ARG A 252 8.42 43.18 13.61
N LYS A 253 8.94 42.08 13.06
CA LYS A 253 10.34 41.64 13.25
C LYS A 253 11.33 42.50 12.47
N TYR A 254 10.94 43.01 11.32
CA TYR A 254 11.81 43.74 10.37
C TYR A 254 11.36 45.19 10.11
N ASP A 255 10.78 45.87 11.11
CA ASP A 255 10.36 47.28 11.07
C ASP A 255 9.53 47.69 9.83
N GLY A 256 8.74 46.75 9.31
CA GLY A 256 7.87 46.88 8.13
C GLY A 256 8.45 46.29 6.84
N ASP A 257 9.76 46.10 6.74
CA ASP A 257 10.47 45.64 5.54
C ASP A 257 10.74 44.12 5.57
N ILE A 258 9.75 43.35 5.11
CA ILE A 258 9.87 41.88 5.01
C ILE A 258 10.95 41.40 4.01
N SER A 259 11.60 42.27 3.23
CA SER A 259 12.69 41.85 2.33
C SER A 259 13.99 41.46 3.07
N GLN A 260 14.09 41.80 4.35
CA GLN A 260 15.21 41.48 5.23
C GLN A 260 15.08 40.11 5.94
N ALA A 261 13.94 39.43 5.78
CA ALA A 261 13.70 38.09 6.30
C ALA A 261 14.49 37.02 5.55
N SER A 262 14.80 35.89 6.20
CA SER A 262 15.50 34.79 5.51
C SER A 262 14.64 34.15 4.42
N GLU A 263 15.27 33.37 3.53
CA GLU A 263 14.54 32.63 2.50
C GLU A 263 13.53 31.63 3.08
N ASP A 264 13.81 31.09 4.27
CA ASP A 264 13.00 30.15 5.04
C ASP A 264 11.87 30.85 5.81
N GLU A 265 12.13 32.05 6.35
CA GLU A 265 11.08 32.90 6.93
C GLU A 265 10.12 33.43 5.86
N LEU A 266 10.58 33.61 4.63
CA LEU A 266 9.71 33.91 3.49
C LEU A 266 9.04 32.66 2.90
N LEU A 267 9.40 31.45 3.36
CA LEU A 267 8.88 30.19 2.80
C LEU A 267 7.35 30.03 2.97
N PRO A 268 6.70 30.41 4.09
CA PRO A 268 5.24 30.47 4.17
C PRO A 268 4.59 31.34 3.09
N MET A 269 5.18 32.49 2.75
CA MET A 269 4.69 33.38 1.71
C MET A 269 4.89 32.79 0.30
N LYS A 270 6.06 32.18 0.07
CA LYS A 270 6.38 31.47 -1.19
C LYS A 270 5.51 30.23 -1.41
N MET A 271 5.17 29.49 -0.35
CA MET A 271 4.47 28.20 -0.40
C MET A 271 2.95 28.30 -0.32
N ALA A 272 2.38 29.36 0.27
CA ALA A 272 0.94 29.57 0.34
C ALA A 272 0.19 29.50 -1.01
N PRO A 273 0.72 29.94 -2.18
CA PRO A 273 0.09 29.74 -3.49
C PRO A 273 -0.13 28.27 -3.89
N TYR A 274 0.64 27.35 -3.30
CA TYR A 274 0.59 25.91 -3.56
C TYR A 274 -0.27 25.14 -2.54
N GLY A 275 -0.78 25.80 -1.51
CA GLY A 275 -1.76 25.26 -0.55
C GLY A 275 -1.21 24.79 0.80
N TYR A 276 0.11 24.91 1.00
CA TYR A 276 0.74 24.63 2.30
C TYR A 276 0.28 25.60 3.39
N THR A 277 0.23 25.12 4.64
CA THR A 277 0.02 25.96 5.82
C THR A 277 1.33 26.64 6.25
N VAL A 278 1.23 27.65 7.13
CA VAL A 278 2.42 28.32 7.70
C VAL A 278 3.32 27.31 8.43
N ALA A 279 2.73 26.42 9.25
CA ALA A 279 3.47 25.39 9.97
C ALA A 279 4.15 24.37 9.03
N GLN A 280 3.47 23.94 7.95
CA GLN A 280 4.06 23.03 6.96
C GLN A 280 5.23 23.67 6.21
N ALA A 281 5.12 24.94 5.85
CA ALA A 281 6.19 25.65 5.16
C ALA A 281 7.40 25.90 6.08
N LEU A 282 7.19 26.25 7.35
CA LEU A 282 8.28 26.41 8.32
C LEU A 282 8.98 25.09 8.68
N ALA A 283 8.28 23.96 8.63
CA ALA A 283 8.87 22.64 8.89
C ALA A 283 9.63 22.03 7.69
N MET A 284 9.53 22.61 6.48
CA MET A 284 10.18 22.06 5.29
C MET A 284 11.71 21.99 5.37
N PRO A 285 12.45 23.03 5.83
CA PRO A 285 13.90 22.97 5.90
C PRO A 285 14.38 21.87 6.84
N ASP A 286 13.85 21.83 8.07
CA ASP A 286 14.17 20.80 9.07
C ASP A 286 13.91 19.38 8.54
N GLN A 287 12.79 19.17 7.83
CA GLN A 287 12.46 17.88 7.21
C GLN A 287 13.39 17.53 6.04
N GLN A 288 13.85 18.51 5.26
CA GLN A 288 14.80 18.28 4.16
C GLN A 288 16.20 17.96 4.68
N ASP A 289 16.63 18.58 5.78
CA ASP A 289 17.89 18.30 6.47
C ASP A 289 17.87 16.94 7.18
N GLN A 290 16.77 16.59 7.86
CA GLN A 290 16.57 15.24 8.42
C GLN A 290 16.64 14.18 7.32
N ALA A 291 15.86 14.35 6.23
CA ALA A 291 15.91 13.45 5.09
C ALA A 291 17.26 13.47 4.35
N ALA A 292 18.10 14.49 4.53
CA ALA A 292 19.49 14.52 4.03
C ALA A 292 20.45 13.73 4.91
N GLN A 293 20.29 13.81 6.23
CA GLN A 293 21.04 13.03 7.21
C GLN A 293 20.73 11.53 7.07
N GLU A 294 19.45 11.15 6.96
CA GLU A 294 19.02 9.76 6.69
C GLU A 294 19.65 9.21 5.40
N ARG A 295 19.61 9.97 4.30
CA ARG A 295 20.24 9.59 3.02
C ARG A 295 21.77 9.48 3.12
N ALA A 296 22.40 10.27 3.99
CA ALA A 296 23.84 10.19 4.24
C ALA A 296 24.19 8.93 5.05
N GLU A 297 23.44 8.62 6.12
CA GLU A 297 23.59 7.38 6.88
C GLU A 297 23.34 6.14 6.01
N GLU A 298 22.29 6.13 5.18
CA GLU A 298 22.05 5.04 4.23
C GLU A 298 23.19 4.90 3.22
N ALA A 299 23.80 6.00 2.78
CA ALA A 299 24.94 5.97 1.88
C ALA A 299 26.19 5.43 2.59
N GLU A 300 26.42 5.79 3.85
CA GLU A 300 27.52 5.26 4.67
C GLU A 300 27.35 3.77 4.94
N ARG A 301 26.18 3.33 5.42
CA ARG A 301 25.84 1.90 5.62
C ARG A 301 26.08 1.09 4.35
N ARG A 302 25.58 1.54 3.19
CA ARG A 302 25.81 0.87 1.90
C ARG A 302 27.28 0.82 1.47
N ARG A 303 28.12 1.77 1.91
CA ARG A 303 29.57 1.73 1.67
C ARG A 303 30.25 0.71 2.58
N LEU A 304 29.92 0.69 3.88
CA LEU A 304 30.42 -0.31 4.84
C LEU A 304 29.99 -1.74 4.45
N ASP A 305 28.76 -1.92 3.97
CA ASP A 305 28.25 -3.20 3.43
C ASP A 305 28.98 -3.62 2.15
N ALA A 306 29.38 -2.66 1.30
CA ALA A 306 30.15 -2.94 0.09
C ALA A 306 31.62 -3.28 0.40
N GLU A 307 32.21 -2.60 1.37
CA GLU A 307 33.56 -2.84 1.88
C GLU A 307 33.64 -4.22 2.56
N THR A 308 32.71 -4.53 3.47
CA THR A 308 32.61 -5.83 4.13
C THR A 308 32.42 -6.97 3.13
N ARG A 309 31.58 -6.80 2.09
CA ARG A 309 31.45 -7.80 1.02
C ARG A 309 32.73 -7.92 0.18
N SER A 310 33.51 -6.86 0.00
CA SER A 310 34.81 -6.91 -0.65
C SER A 310 35.82 -7.70 0.18
N GLU A 311 35.89 -7.45 1.50
CA GLU A 311 36.77 -8.17 2.41
C GLU A 311 36.42 -9.67 2.47
N VAL A 312 35.14 -10.02 2.58
CA VAL A 312 34.66 -11.42 2.56
C VAL A 312 35.06 -12.09 1.24
N ALA A 313 34.80 -11.47 0.08
CA ALA A 313 35.18 -12.04 -1.22
C ALA A 313 36.71 -12.20 -1.38
N GLN A 314 37.50 -11.27 -0.83
CA GLN A 314 38.95 -11.39 -0.80
C GLN A 314 39.42 -12.53 0.11
N ALA A 315 38.81 -12.69 1.28
CA ALA A 315 39.11 -13.77 2.23
C ALA A 315 38.71 -15.16 1.67
N GLU A 316 37.55 -15.27 1.02
CA GLU A 316 37.13 -16.49 0.32
C GLU A 316 38.09 -16.83 -0.82
N SER A 317 38.45 -15.85 -1.66
CA SER A 317 39.45 -16.03 -2.72
C SER A 317 40.84 -16.44 -2.19
N ALA A 318 41.23 -15.96 -1.01
CA ALA A 318 42.46 -16.40 -0.35
C ALA A 318 42.36 -17.84 0.17
N ALA A 319 41.22 -18.20 0.80
CA ALA A 319 40.96 -19.55 1.27
C ALA A 319 40.86 -20.57 0.12
N GLU A 320 40.28 -20.21 -1.02
CA GLU A 320 40.27 -21.03 -2.24
C GLU A 320 41.68 -21.23 -2.80
N ARG A 321 42.50 -20.18 -2.89
CA ARG A 321 43.91 -20.29 -3.31
C ARG A 321 44.72 -21.21 -2.40
N LEU A 322 44.49 -21.15 -1.08
CA LEU A 322 45.11 -22.08 -0.12
C LEU A 322 44.62 -23.53 -0.31
N ARG A 323 43.32 -23.75 -0.50
CA ARG A 323 42.76 -25.09 -0.81
C ARG A 323 43.27 -25.64 -2.13
N ALA A 324 43.42 -24.80 -3.16
CA ALA A 324 43.97 -25.19 -4.45
C ALA A 324 45.45 -25.59 -4.33
N LYS A 325 46.26 -24.81 -3.59
CA LYS A 325 47.65 -25.16 -3.27
C LYS A 325 47.75 -26.49 -2.53
N GLY A 326 46.93 -26.71 -1.50
CA GLY A 326 46.87 -27.98 -0.76
C GLY A 326 46.48 -29.18 -1.64
N LYS A 327 45.57 -29.00 -2.60
CA LYS A 327 45.25 -30.04 -3.60
C LYS A 327 46.45 -30.37 -4.50
N VAL A 328 47.20 -29.36 -4.95
CA VAL A 328 48.42 -29.56 -5.76
C VAL A 328 49.50 -30.28 -4.94
N GLU A 329 49.69 -29.91 -3.68
CA GLU A 329 50.64 -30.57 -2.77
C GLU A 329 50.27 -32.04 -2.49
N LEU A 330 48.97 -32.35 -2.35
CA LEU A 330 48.48 -33.73 -2.24
C LEU A 330 48.72 -34.54 -3.52
N VAL A 331 48.39 -33.99 -4.69
CA VAL A 331 48.63 -34.66 -5.99
C VAL A 331 50.12 -34.89 -6.24
N GLN A 332 50.97 -33.92 -5.88
CA GLN A 332 52.42 -34.07 -5.97
C GLN A 332 52.91 -35.23 -5.07
N ALA A 333 52.46 -35.28 -3.81
CA ALA A 333 52.81 -36.36 -2.88
C ALA A 333 52.32 -37.74 -3.35
N GLU A 334 51.14 -37.81 -3.97
CA GLU A 334 50.64 -39.05 -4.57
C GLU A 334 51.50 -39.47 -5.78
N VAL A 335 51.79 -38.56 -6.71
CA VAL A 335 52.62 -38.82 -7.90
C VAL A 335 54.04 -39.23 -7.52
N ASP A 336 54.65 -38.61 -6.50
CA ASP A 336 55.95 -39.01 -5.98
C ASP A 336 55.90 -40.40 -5.32
N GLY A 337 54.81 -40.72 -4.59
CA GLY A 337 54.57 -42.04 -4.03
C GLY A 337 54.42 -43.14 -5.09
N GLN A 338 53.57 -42.91 -6.10
CA GLN A 338 53.39 -43.81 -7.24
C GLN A 338 54.70 -43.96 -8.04
N THR A 339 55.44 -42.87 -8.26
CA THR A 339 56.76 -42.88 -8.93
C THR A 339 57.79 -43.68 -8.12
N GLY A 340 57.76 -43.58 -6.79
CA GLY A 340 58.57 -44.39 -5.88
C GLY A 340 58.27 -45.89 -6.02
N GLN A 341 56.99 -46.26 -6.00
CA GLN A 341 56.55 -47.65 -6.19
C GLN A 341 56.92 -48.18 -7.59
N ALA A 342 56.69 -47.41 -8.65
CA ALA A 342 57.05 -47.80 -10.02
C ALA A 342 58.56 -48.02 -10.18
N ARG A 343 59.40 -47.15 -9.60
CA ARG A 343 60.86 -47.32 -9.57
C ARG A 343 61.30 -48.55 -8.78
N ALA A 344 60.63 -48.86 -7.66
CA ALA A 344 60.89 -50.08 -6.89
C ALA A 344 60.51 -51.34 -7.68
N HIS A 345 59.34 -51.35 -8.33
CA HIS A 345 58.87 -52.47 -9.15
C HIS A 345 59.76 -52.71 -10.37
N ALA A 346 60.17 -51.65 -11.08
CA ALA A 346 61.11 -51.74 -12.19
C ALA A 346 62.47 -52.32 -11.77
N ARG A 347 63.01 -51.90 -10.61
CA ARG A 347 64.23 -52.49 -10.03
C ARG A 347 64.06 -53.96 -9.67
N ALA A 348 62.92 -54.34 -9.09
CA ALA A 348 62.61 -55.74 -8.79
C ALA A 348 62.52 -56.60 -10.06
N GLN A 349 61.96 -56.08 -11.15
CA GLN A 349 61.92 -56.76 -12.46
C GLN A 349 63.32 -56.91 -13.08
N VAL A 350 64.16 -55.87 -13.03
CA VAL A 350 65.56 -55.96 -13.49
C VAL A 350 66.32 -57.04 -12.72
N SER A 351 66.27 -57.03 -11.39
CA SER A 351 66.97 -58.05 -10.58
C SER A 351 66.31 -59.43 -10.56
N ALA A 352 65.10 -59.58 -11.10
CA ALA A 352 64.53 -60.88 -11.45
C ALA A 352 65.07 -61.37 -12.80
N ALA A 353 65.19 -60.51 -13.80
CA ALA A 353 65.76 -60.82 -15.11
C ALA A 353 67.27 -61.16 -15.02
N GLU A 354 68.04 -60.41 -14.22
CA GLU A 354 69.45 -60.70 -13.93
C GLU A 354 69.63 -62.12 -13.37
N LYS A 355 68.79 -62.52 -12.40
CA LYS A 355 68.81 -63.87 -11.82
C LYS A 355 68.35 -64.96 -12.78
N ALA A 356 67.41 -64.66 -13.68
CA ALA A 356 66.98 -65.60 -14.72
C ALA A 356 68.13 -65.88 -15.70
N ALA A 357 68.82 -64.84 -16.17
CA ALA A 357 69.99 -64.98 -17.04
C ALA A 357 71.15 -65.72 -16.35
N GLU A 358 71.40 -65.48 -15.06
CA GLU A 358 72.43 -66.20 -14.29
C GLU A 358 72.12 -67.71 -14.14
N LEU A 359 70.84 -68.07 -14.05
CA LEU A 359 70.40 -69.48 -14.04
C LEU A 359 70.50 -70.12 -15.43
N GLU A 360 70.16 -69.40 -16.49
CA GLU A 360 70.26 -69.86 -17.88
C GLU A 360 71.72 -70.10 -18.29
N GLN A 361 72.64 -69.19 -17.93
CA GLN A 361 74.08 -69.39 -18.13
C GLN A 361 74.58 -70.66 -17.44
N LYS A 362 74.19 -70.89 -16.17
CA LYS A 362 74.56 -72.10 -15.43
C LYS A 362 73.95 -73.37 -16.05
N ALA A 363 72.79 -73.30 -16.68
CA ALA A 363 72.22 -74.43 -17.42
C ALA A 363 73.06 -74.77 -18.66
N LEU A 364 73.50 -73.75 -19.40
CA LEU A 364 74.36 -73.90 -20.59
C LEU A 364 75.75 -74.46 -20.23
N GLU A 365 76.38 -73.95 -19.17
CA GLU A 365 77.68 -74.46 -18.68
C GLU A 365 77.60 -75.95 -18.29
N ASN A 366 76.53 -76.36 -17.59
CA ASN A 366 76.29 -77.78 -17.27
C ASN A 366 76.05 -78.64 -18.51
N ALA A 367 75.37 -78.12 -19.54
CA ALA A 367 75.11 -78.85 -20.78
C ALA A 367 76.41 -79.15 -21.55
N VAL A 368 77.34 -78.21 -21.63
CA VAL A 368 78.65 -78.40 -22.28
C VAL A 368 79.47 -79.48 -21.57
N VAL A 369 79.46 -79.51 -20.23
CA VAL A 369 80.14 -80.56 -19.44
C VAL A 369 79.49 -81.93 -19.63
N ALA A 370 78.18 -82.00 -19.85
CA ALA A 370 77.49 -83.25 -20.17
C ALA A 370 77.84 -83.77 -21.57
N GLU A 371 77.89 -82.90 -22.58
CA GLU A 371 78.22 -83.30 -23.96
C GLU A 371 79.66 -83.85 -24.07
N ALA A 372 80.61 -83.22 -23.37
CA ALA A 372 82.01 -83.68 -23.34
C ALA A 372 82.13 -85.15 -22.86
N ARG A 373 81.39 -85.51 -21.80
CA ARG A 373 81.36 -86.88 -21.26
C ARG A 373 80.62 -87.86 -22.16
N ALA A 374 79.62 -87.40 -22.92
CA ALA A 374 78.89 -88.25 -23.86
C ALA A 374 79.79 -88.72 -25.02
N ARG A 375 80.62 -87.83 -25.58
CA ARG A 375 81.53 -88.16 -26.68
C ARG A 375 82.63 -89.16 -26.29
N GLU A 376 83.08 -89.13 -25.04
CA GLU A 376 84.05 -90.09 -24.49
C GLU A 376 83.45 -91.50 -24.42
N ALA A 377 82.22 -91.64 -23.92
CA ALA A 377 81.49 -92.91 -23.86
C ALA A 377 80.97 -93.43 -25.22
N GLU A 378 80.88 -92.58 -26.25
CA GLU A 378 80.48 -92.98 -27.60
C GLU A 378 81.63 -93.64 -28.38
N ALA A 379 82.89 -93.29 -28.06
CA ALA A 379 84.07 -93.91 -28.67
C ALA A 379 84.18 -95.41 -28.32
N GLU A 380 84.03 -95.77 -27.04
CA GLU A 380 84.10 -97.16 -26.57
C GLU A 380 83.01 -98.07 -27.17
N ARG A 381 81.85 -97.51 -27.56
CA ARG A 381 80.74 -98.29 -28.13
C ARG A 381 80.98 -98.70 -29.57
N LYS A 382 81.72 -97.92 -30.37
CA LYS A 382 81.98 -98.26 -31.78
C LYS A 382 82.83 -99.54 -31.92
N GLU A 383 83.77 -99.77 -31.01
CA GLU A 383 84.58 -101.00 -30.95
C GLU A 383 83.77 -102.27 -30.59
N ALA A 384 82.55 -102.10 -30.07
CA ALA A 384 81.61 -103.18 -29.76
C ALA A 384 80.65 -103.53 -30.91
N GLU A 385 80.35 -102.60 -31.83
CA GLU A 385 79.33 -102.80 -32.88
C GLU A 385 79.87 -103.39 -34.19
N GLU A 386 81.13 -103.15 -34.58
CA GLU A 386 81.72 -103.78 -35.79
C GLU A 386 81.75 -105.33 -35.72
N ARG A 387 81.57 -105.90 -34.52
CA ARG A 387 81.43 -107.35 -34.30
C ARG A 387 80.02 -107.88 -34.55
N ARG A 388 79.08 -107.03 -34.99
CA ARG A 388 77.73 -107.39 -35.41
C ARG A 388 77.55 -107.17 -36.92
N ALA A 389 77.12 -108.24 -37.58
CA ALA A 389 76.04 -108.27 -38.56
C ALA A 389 75.76 -106.95 -39.33
N ALA A 390 76.00 -106.84 -40.64
CA ALA A 390 76.32 -107.88 -41.64
C ALA A 390 75.29 -109.04 -41.73
N ALA A 391 74.09 -108.87 -41.16
CA ALA A 391 72.92 -109.74 -41.33
C ALA A 391 71.65 -108.95 -40.95
N ALA A 392 70.59 -108.99 -41.77
CA ALA A 392 69.36 -108.18 -41.65
C ALA A 392 69.64 -106.66 -41.61
N ALA A 393 70.00 -105.97 -42.70
CA ALA A 393 69.57 -106.07 -44.11
C ALA A 393 68.10 -105.65 -44.36
N ASP A 394 67.97 -104.62 -45.19
CA ASP A 394 66.89 -104.30 -46.15
C ASP A 394 65.45 -104.05 -45.61
N LEU A 395 64.68 -103.06 -46.09
CA LEU A 395 64.60 -102.48 -47.44
C LEU A 395 64.04 -101.02 -47.43
N GLU A 396 63.84 -100.46 -48.63
CA GLU A 396 63.11 -99.21 -48.97
C GLU A 396 63.77 -97.83 -48.74
N LYS A 397 64.45 -97.41 -49.83
CA LYS A 397 64.15 -96.18 -50.60
C LYS A 397 64.63 -94.82 -50.05
N ALA A 398 65.86 -94.48 -50.45
CA ALA A 398 66.31 -93.10 -50.58
C ALA A 398 65.61 -92.34 -51.74
N GLY A 399 65.60 -91.02 -51.67
CA GLY A 399 64.96 -90.13 -52.66
C GLY A 399 65.68 -88.78 -52.83
N LEU A 400 67.02 -88.78 -52.90
CA LEU A 400 67.78 -87.59 -53.28
C LEU A 400 67.63 -87.33 -54.79
N GLU A 401 67.32 -86.09 -55.17
CA GLU A 401 68.24 -85.17 -55.90
C GLU A 401 67.52 -84.05 -56.69
N ARG A 402 68.24 -82.92 -56.88
CA ARG A 402 68.09 -81.91 -57.98
C ARG A 402 66.87 -80.96 -57.98
N LYS A 403 66.93 -79.75 -58.55
CA LYS A 403 68.01 -78.73 -58.83
C LYS A 403 67.35 -77.47 -59.46
N ALA A 404 68.10 -76.36 -59.57
CA ALA A 404 67.82 -75.18 -60.45
C ALA A 404 66.58 -74.33 -60.07
N ALA A 405 66.43 -73.01 -60.37
CA ALA A 405 66.83 -72.14 -61.51
C ALA A 405 65.98 -72.42 -62.79
N GLU A 406 65.54 -71.46 -63.62
CA GLU A 406 66.31 -70.41 -64.34
C GLU A 406 65.45 -69.33 -65.08
N GLN A 407 66.11 -68.23 -65.55
CA GLN A 407 65.80 -67.35 -66.73
C GLN A 407 64.49 -66.48 -66.78
N ARG A 408 64.33 -65.31 -67.46
CA ARG A 408 64.89 -64.60 -68.68
C ARG A 408 64.27 -65.07 -70.03
N LYS A 409 64.11 -64.33 -71.17
CA LYS A 409 64.64 -63.08 -71.85
C LYS A 409 63.43 -62.25 -72.44
N ALA A 410 63.33 -61.32 -73.43
CA ALA A 410 64.10 -60.53 -74.46
C ALA A 410 63.24 -59.23 -74.82
N ALA A 411 63.51 -58.17 -75.63
CA ALA A 411 64.29 -57.75 -76.84
C ALA A 411 63.58 -57.92 -78.23
N ALA A 412 63.60 -57.01 -79.26
CA ALA A 412 63.96 -55.55 -79.42
C ALA A 412 63.65 -54.99 -80.87
N GLU A 413 63.88 -53.67 -81.14
CA GLU A 413 64.10 -52.94 -82.47
C GLU A 413 62.98 -52.85 -83.56
N ALA A 414 62.96 -51.97 -84.62
CA ALA A 414 63.43 -50.57 -84.91
C ALA A 414 62.94 -50.00 -86.32
N ASP A 415 62.94 -48.64 -86.53
CA ASP A 415 62.97 -47.80 -87.80
C ASP A 415 61.96 -47.99 -89.00
N ALA A 416 61.78 -47.16 -90.07
CA ALA A 416 61.90 -45.70 -90.47
C ALA A 416 61.11 -45.49 -91.86
N VAL A 417 61.18 -44.52 -92.83
CA VAL A 417 61.94 -43.28 -93.25
C VAL A 417 61.23 -42.53 -94.47
N ALA A 418 61.68 -41.32 -94.90
CA ALA A 418 61.58 -40.67 -96.27
C ALA A 418 60.52 -39.55 -96.65
N ALA A 419 60.72 -38.89 -97.84
CA ALA A 419 60.16 -37.60 -98.35
C ALA A 419 59.08 -37.76 -99.49
N ALA A 420 58.53 -36.77 -100.24
CA ALA A 420 58.83 -35.35 -100.56
C ALA A 420 57.60 -34.56 -101.13
N GLU A 421 57.81 -33.29 -101.56
CA GLU A 421 56.98 -32.39 -102.42
C GLU A 421 55.58 -31.88 -101.99
N ALA A 422 55.32 -30.59 -102.24
CA ALA A 422 53.97 -30.00 -102.43
C ALA A 422 54.07 -28.60 -103.10
N GLY A 423 53.19 -28.28 -104.06
CA GLY A 423 53.24 -27.02 -104.81
C GLY A 423 51.99 -26.67 -105.62
N ALA A 424 50.80 -26.68 -105.00
CA ALA A 424 49.54 -26.33 -105.65
C ALA A 424 48.44 -25.87 -104.66
N ILE A 425 47.31 -25.40 -105.22
CA ILE A 425 46.00 -25.16 -104.55
C ILE A 425 45.95 -23.96 -103.58
N GLU A 426 45.82 -22.75 -104.15
CA GLU A 426 45.46 -21.53 -103.42
C GLU A 426 43.94 -21.41 -103.16
N THR A 427 43.11 -22.07 -104.00
CA THR A 427 41.65 -21.96 -104.00
C THR A 427 40.95 -22.62 -102.81
N GLU A 428 41.53 -23.66 -102.22
CA GLU A 428 40.93 -24.38 -101.08
C GLU A 428 41.01 -23.59 -99.76
N ARG A 429 42.07 -22.79 -99.57
CA ARG A 429 42.25 -21.93 -98.39
C ARG A 429 41.08 -20.97 -98.17
N ILE A 430 40.50 -20.42 -99.24
CA ILE A 430 39.40 -19.45 -99.15
C ILE A 430 38.09 -20.12 -98.70
N ALA A 431 37.86 -21.37 -99.13
CA ALA A 431 36.70 -22.16 -98.68
C ALA A 431 36.83 -22.58 -97.21
N LEU A 432 38.03 -23.02 -96.80
CA LEU A 432 38.34 -23.36 -95.41
C LEU A 432 38.23 -22.14 -94.49
N ALA A 433 38.76 -20.98 -94.88
CA ALA A 433 38.69 -19.75 -94.09
C ALA A 433 37.24 -19.31 -93.78
N ARG A 434 36.33 -19.42 -94.76
CA ARG A 434 34.90 -19.09 -94.54
C ARG A 434 34.17 -20.09 -93.63
N LYS A 435 34.51 -21.38 -93.69
CA LYS A 435 34.02 -22.37 -92.71
C LYS A 435 34.56 -22.11 -91.30
N ALA A 436 35.83 -21.75 -91.17
CA ALA A 436 36.45 -21.45 -89.88
C ALA A 436 35.83 -20.22 -89.21
N ALA A 437 35.55 -19.15 -89.96
CA ALA A 437 34.85 -17.97 -89.44
C ALA A 437 33.44 -18.31 -88.93
N ALA A 438 32.63 -18.99 -89.74
CA ALA A 438 31.26 -19.36 -89.35
C ALA A 438 31.20 -20.34 -88.16
N ALA A 439 32.25 -21.15 -87.94
CA ALA A 439 32.38 -21.97 -86.74
C ALA A 439 32.71 -21.11 -85.50
N ALA A 440 33.66 -20.19 -85.61
CA ALA A 440 34.04 -19.29 -84.52
C ALA A 440 32.88 -18.39 -84.05
N ASP A 441 32.02 -17.93 -84.97
CA ASP A 441 30.81 -17.16 -84.64
C ASP A 441 29.78 -18.00 -83.85
N LEU A 442 29.67 -19.30 -84.15
CA LEU A 442 28.82 -20.23 -83.40
C LEU A 442 29.38 -20.55 -82.01
N ASP A 443 30.69 -20.79 -81.91
CA ASP A 443 31.37 -21.02 -80.63
C ASP A 443 31.27 -19.78 -79.72
N ALA A 444 31.39 -18.57 -80.27
CA ALA A 444 31.18 -17.33 -79.54
C ALA A 444 29.74 -17.19 -79.02
N ALA A 445 28.74 -17.50 -79.85
CA ALA A 445 27.34 -17.48 -79.46
C ALA A 445 26.99 -18.54 -78.39
N GLU A 446 27.64 -19.70 -78.41
CA GLU A 446 27.52 -20.69 -77.33
C GLU A 446 28.18 -20.22 -76.03
N LEU A 447 29.36 -19.62 -76.09
CA LEU A 447 30.04 -19.06 -74.92
C LEU A 447 29.21 -17.93 -74.28
N GLU A 448 28.59 -17.06 -75.07
CA GLU A 448 27.70 -16.02 -74.55
C GLU A 448 26.43 -16.61 -73.90
N ARG A 449 25.81 -17.64 -74.50
CA ARG A 449 24.68 -18.36 -73.88
C ARG A 449 25.08 -19.01 -72.56
N ARG A 450 26.25 -19.66 -72.48
CA ARG A 450 26.78 -20.26 -71.24
C ARG A 450 27.07 -19.20 -70.18
N ALA A 451 27.57 -18.02 -70.57
CA ALA A 451 27.77 -16.89 -69.67
C ALA A 451 26.43 -16.29 -69.17
N ALA A 452 25.43 -16.16 -70.04
CA ALA A 452 24.08 -15.72 -69.67
C ALA A 452 23.40 -16.70 -68.69
N GLN A 453 23.52 -18.00 -68.94
CA GLN A 453 23.03 -19.06 -68.06
C GLN A 453 23.68 -18.97 -66.67
N LYS A 454 25.02 -18.85 -66.58
CA LYS A 454 25.69 -18.68 -65.28
C LYS A 454 25.34 -17.39 -64.54
N ARG A 455 25.08 -16.28 -65.25
CA ARG A 455 24.56 -15.04 -64.65
C ARG A 455 23.15 -15.23 -64.07
N LYS A 456 22.30 -16.02 -64.73
CA LYS A 456 20.98 -16.38 -64.23
C LYS A 456 21.09 -17.25 -62.97
N GLU A 457 21.93 -18.29 -63.00
CA GLU A 457 22.17 -19.19 -61.85
C GLU A 457 22.70 -18.42 -60.63
N ALA A 458 23.65 -17.49 -60.83
CA ALA A 458 24.12 -16.61 -59.76
C ALA A 458 23.01 -15.71 -59.20
N ALA A 459 22.22 -15.06 -60.08
CA ALA A 459 21.11 -14.19 -59.66
C ALA A 459 19.95 -14.96 -58.99
N GLU A 460 19.82 -16.27 -59.23
CA GLU A 460 18.88 -17.13 -58.51
C GLU A 460 19.46 -17.56 -57.14
N ALA A 461 20.76 -17.84 -57.04
CA ALA A 461 21.43 -18.09 -55.75
C ALA A 461 21.43 -16.86 -54.83
N ASP A 462 21.72 -15.67 -55.35
CA ASP A 462 21.68 -14.40 -54.58
C ASP A 462 20.29 -14.15 -53.99
N ARG A 463 19.22 -14.48 -54.73
CA ARG A 463 17.83 -14.36 -54.25
C ARG A 463 17.50 -15.34 -53.13
N VAL A 464 18.01 -16.57 -53.20
CA VAL A 464 17.85 -17.57 -52.13
C VAL A 464 18.59 -17.09 -50.88
N ALA A 465 19.85 -16.66 -50.99
CA ALA A 465 20.62 -16.16 -49.85
C ALA A 465 19.96 -14.94 -49.17
N VAL A 466 19.38 -14.01 -49.93
CA VAL A 466 18.61 -12.88 -49.39
C VAL A 466 17.33 -13.35 -48.67
N ALA A 467 16.62 -14.33 -49.23
CA ALA A 467 15.40 -14.87 -48.60
C ALA A 467 15.71 -15.65 -47.30
N GLU A 468 16.81 -16.41 -47.28
CA GLU A 468 17.27 -17.12 -46.08
C GLU A 468 17.72 -16.14 -44.99
N ALA A 469 18.46 -15.08 -45.34
CA ALA A 469 18.83 -14.02 -44.40
C ALA A 469 17.60 -13.32 -43.79
N GLN A 470 16.60 -12.99 -44.62
CA GLN A 470 15.34 -12.39 -44.15
C GLN A 470 14.52 -13.34 -43.26
N ALA A 471 14.56 -14.65 -43.53
CA ALA A 471 13.91 -15.64 -42.66
C ALA A 471 14.59 -15.75 -41.29
N ILE A 472 15.93 -15.76 -41.26
CA ILE A 472 16.73 -15.77 -40.01
C ILE A 472 16.51 -14.49 -39.20
N GLU A 473 16.51 -13.32 -39.84
CA GLU A 473 16.21 -12.03 -39.19
C GLU A 473 14.78 -12.03 -38.60
N THR A 474 13.80 -12.51 -39.36
CA THR A 474 12.41 -12.63 -38.91
C THR A 474 12.27 -13.58 -37.71
N GLN A 475 12.99 -14.71 -37.71
CA GLN A 475 13.01 -15.64 -36.58
C GLN A 475 13.66 -15.00 -35.35
N ALA A 476 14.81 -14.34 -35.49
CA ALA A 476 15.49 -13.67 -34.39
C ALA A 476 14.63 -12.57 -33.76
N ILE A 477 13.89 -11.80 -34.58
CA ILE A 477 12.92 -10.80 -34.10
C ILE A 477 11.75 -11.47 -33.37
N ALA A 478 11.27 -12.64 -33.84
CA ALA A 478 10.19 -13.38 -33.17
C ALA A 478 10.64 -13.98 -31.84
N GLU A 479 11.87 -14.49 -31.74
CA GLU A 479 12.46 -15.03 -30.51
C GLU A 479 12.76 -13.92 -29.50
N ALA A 480 13.34 -12.79 -29.93
CA ALA A 480 13.54 -11.62 -29.08
C ALA A 480 12.21 -11.08 -28.50
N ARG A 481 11.12 -11.09 -29.29
CA ARG A 481 9.78 -10.71 -28.81
C ARG A 481 9.20 -11.70 -27.80
N ARG A 482 9.51 -13.01 -27.90
CA ARG A 482 9.11 -14.00 -26.89
C ARG A 482 9.88 -13.81 -25.59
N ALA A 483 11.21 -13.69 -25.67
CA ALA A 483 12.04 -13.42 -24.50
C ALA A 483 11.65 -12.12 -23.78
N ALA A 484 11.30 -11.06 -24.52
CA ALA A 484 10.75 -9.83 -23.93
C ALA A 484 9.41 -10.09 -23.22
N ALA A 485 8.45 -10.76 -23.88
CA ALA A 485 7.14 -11.06 -23.28
C ALA A 485 7.22 -12.05 -22.09
N GLU A 486 8.26 -12.88 -22.01
CA GLU A 486 8.55 -13.75 -20.86
C GLU A 486 9.19 -12.95 -19.70
N ALA A 487 10.09 -12.02 -20.01
CA ALA A 487 10.65 -11.09 -19.02
C ALA A 487 9.57 -10.14 -18.45
N ASP A 488 8.67 -9.61 -19.29
CA ASP A 488 7.53 -8.78 -18.87
C ASP A 488 6.59 -9.54 -17.91
N ARG A 489 6.39 -10.85 -18.15
CA ARG A 489 5.60 -11.72 -17.25
C ARG A 489 6.30 -11.96 -15.94
N ALA A 490 7.59 -12.28 -15.95
CA ALA A 490 8.38 -12.45 -14.73
C ALA A 490 8.42 -11.14 -13.90
N ALA A 491 8.51 -9.99 -14.56
CA ALA A 491 8.40 -8.68 -13.91
C ALA A 491 7.01 -8.49 -13.27
N ALA A 492 5.93 -8.77 -13.99
CA ALA A 492 4.57 -8.68 -13.45
C ALA A 492 4.31 -9.66 -12.29
N GLU A 493 4.87 -10.87 -12.33
CA GLU A 493 4.79 -11.85 -11.24
C GLU A 493 5.56 -11.39 -10.00
N THR A 494 6.76 -10.81 -10.16
CA THR A 494 7.51 -10.24 -9.03
C THR A 494 6.84 -8.99 -8.46
N GLU A 495 6.22 -8.12 -9.28
CA GLU A 495 5.43 -7.00 -8.77
C GLU A 495 4.17 -7.46 -8.04
N ALA A 496 3.49 -8.50 -8.53
CA ALA A 496 2.33 -9.10 -7.87
C ALA A 496 2.70 -9.68 -6.51
N ALA A 497 3.79 -10.44 -6.42
CA ALA A 497 4.31 -10.96 -5.15
C ALA A 497 4.68 -9.82 -4.19
N ALA A 498 5.37 -8.77 -4.67
CA ALA A 498 5.69 -7.60 -3.86
C ALA A 498 4.44 -6.80 -3.45
N ALA A 499 3.36 -6.82 -4.22
CA ALA A 499 2.07 -6.23 -3.85
C ALA A 499 1.35 -7.07 -2.78
N GLU A 500 1.45 -8.41 -2.82
CA GLU A 500 0.95 -9.31 -1.79
C GLU A 500 1.72 -9.15 -0.47
N THR A 501 3.05 -9.11 -0.51
CA THR A 501 3.88 -8.82 0.70
C THR A 501 3.51 -7.47 1.32
N ARG A 502 3.30 -6.42 0.51
CA ARG A 502 2.84 -5.10 0.98
C ARG A 502 1.45 -5.14 1.61
N ARG A 503 0.54 -6.00 1.13
CA ARG A 503 -0.80 -6.19 1.75
C ARG A 503 -0.69 -6.91 3.09
N ALA A 504 0.12 -7.97 3.18
CA ALA A 504 0.35 -8.69 4.43
C ALA A 504 0.96 -7.75 5.51
N ALA A 505 1.96 -6.95 5.14
CA ALA A 505 2.57 -5.96 6.04
C ALA A 505 1.59 -4.86 6.48
N ALA A 506 0.68 -4.43 5.59
CA ALA A 506 -0.37 -3.47 5.94
C ALA A 506 -1.45 -4.08 6.86
N GLU A 507 -1.73 -5.38 6.76
CA GLU A 507 -2.66 -6.07 7.66
C GLU A 507 -2.05 -6.31 9.04
N THR A 508 -0.77 -6.72 9.14
CA THR A 508 -0.09 -6.83 10.44
C THR A 508 -0.01 -5.48 11.15
N ALA A 509 0.37 -4.40 10.44
CA ALA A 509 0.38 -3.06 11.00
C ALA A 509 -1.02 -2.56 11.45
N ARG A 510 -2.10 -2.99 10.77
CA ARG A 510 -3.48 -2.70 11.19
C ARG A 510 -3.83 -3.40 12.51
N LEU A 511 -3.40 -4.66 12.67
CA LEU A 511 -3.64 -5.45 13.88
C LEU A 511 -2.82 -4.92 15.07
N GLU A 512 -1.54 -4.60 14.88
CA GLU A 512 -0.68 -3.96 15.88
C GLU A 512 -1.28 -2.62 16.35
N ALA A 513 -1.77 -1.79 15.42
CA ALA A 513 -2.46 -0.54 15.75
C ALA A 513 -3.83 -0.77 16.44
N GLU A 514 -4.47 -1.92 16.28
CA GLU A 514 -5.70 -2.28 16.99
C GLU A 514 -5.41 -2.77 18.42
N GLU A 515 -4.36 -3.58 18.61
CA GLU A 515 -3.86 -4.01 19.92
C GLU A 515 -3.37 -2.81 20.76
N GLN A 516 -2.64 -1.86 20.15
CA GLN A 516 -2.21 -0.63 20.82
C GLN A 516 -3.41 0.19 21.36
N ARG A 517 -4.47 0.37 20.55
CA ARG A 517 -5.69 1.08 21.00
C ARG A 517 -6.45 0.32 22.09
N GLN A 518 -6.42 -1.01 22.08
CA GLN A 518 -6.99 -1.80 23.18
C GLN A 518 -6.16 -1.63 24.47
N ALA A 519 -4.83 -1.61 24.37
CA ALA A 519 -3.94 -1.34 25.51
C ALA A 519 -4.11 0.09 26.07
N GLU A 520 -4.29 1.10 25.22
CA GLU A 520 -4.59 2.48 25.64
C GLU A 520 -5.91 2.56 26.43
N VAL A 521 -6.97 1.88 25.98
CA VAL A 521 -8.25 1.81 26.72
C VAL A 521 -8.07 1.14 28.09
N VAL A 522 -7.37 -0.01 28.15
CA VAL A 522 -7.09 -0.71 29.42
C VAL A 522 -6.25 0.16 30.37
N LEU A 523 -5.32 0.96 29.85
CA LEU A 523 -4.55 1.92 30.65
C LEU A 523 -5.39 3.09 31.15
N ALA A 524 -6.34 3.59 30.35
CA ALA A 524 -7.29 4.63 30.75
C ALA A 524 -8.26 4.12 31.84
N ASP A 525 -8.77 2.89 31.71
CA ASP A 525 -9.60 2.25 32.74
C ASP A 525 -8.82 2.04 34.05
N ALA A 526 -7.58 1.57 33.94
CA ALA A 526 -6.66 1.44 35.09
C ALA A 526 -6.19 2.78 35.67
N ALA A 527 -6.42 3.91 34.99
CA ALA A 527 -6.23 5.25 35.53
C ALA A 527 -7.48 5.71 36.29
N ARG A 528 -8.68 5.59 35.68
CA ARG A 528 -9.97 5.92 36.31
C ARG A 528 -10.18 5.18 37.63
N ALA A 529 -9.96 3.87 37.65
CA ALA A 529 -10.08 3.06 38.87
C ALA A 529 -9.09 3.46 40.00
N LYS A 530 -7.96 4.12 39.68
CA LYS A 530 -7.04 4.67 40.69
C LYS A 530 -7.51 6.03 41.21
N GLU A 531 -8.12 6.84 40.35
CA GLU A 531 -8.70 8.13 40.75
C GLU A 531 -9.90 7.93 41.68
N GLU A 532 -10.83 7.03 41.32
CA GLU A 532 -11.94 6.57 42.16
C GLU A 532 -11.45 6.04 43.51
N ALA A 533 -10.42 5.20 43.53
CA ALA A 533 -9.81 4.70 44.78
C ALA A 533 -9.17 5.83 45.61
N ALA A 534 -8.55 6.83 44.97
CA ALA A 534 -7.98 7.99 45.66
C ALA A 534 -9.08 8.94 46.19
N GLU A 535 -10.24 9.02 45.54
CA GLU A 535 -11.42 9.73 46.06
C GLU A 535 -12.04 9.01 47.26
N ALA A 536 -12.22 7.69 47.17
CA ALA A 536 -12.69 6.88 48.30
C ALA A 536 -11.77 7.02 49.52
N VAL A 537 -10.44 7.04 49.34
CA VAL A 537 -9.48 7.29 50.42
C VAL A 537 -9.56 8.72 50.98
N ARG A 538 -9.81 9.73 50.13
CA ARG A 538 -10.03 11.12 50.56
C ARG A 538 -11.31 11.27 51.39
N ALA A 539 -12.45 10.78 50.90
CA ALA A 539 -13.71 10.78 51.62
C ALA A 539 -13.64 9.99 52.95
N ALA A 540 -12.91 8.87 52.96
CA ALA A 540 -12.64 8.11 54.17
C ALA A 540 -11.70 8.86 55.15
N ALA A 541 -10.88 9.81 54.71
CA ALA A 541 -10.07 10.67 55.58
C ALA A 541 -10.87 11.87 56.12
N GLU A 542 -11.71 12.48 55.30
CA GLU A 542 -12.60 13.60 55.68
C GLU A 542 -13.63 13.18 56.73
N THR A 543 -14.25 12.02 56.57
CA THR A 543 -15.16 11.44 57.58
C THR A 543 -14.46 11.15 58.91
N ARG A 544 -13.24 10.61 58.89
CA ARG A 544 -12.41 10.44 60.10
C ARG A 544 -12.05 11.79 60.74
N ARG A 545 -11.78 12.82 59.94
CA ARG A 545 -11.50 14.18 60.43
C ARG A 545 -12.73 14.80 61.10
N ALA A 546 -13.90 14.74 60.46
CA ALA A 546 -15.15 15.26 61.02
C ALA A 546 -15.54 14.56 62.34
N ALA A 547 -15.31 13.25 62.45
CA ALA A 547 -15.48 12.52 63.69
C ALA A 547 -14.52 13.00 64.80
N ALA A 548 -13.25 13.24 64.47
CA ALA A 548 -12.25 13.77 65.42
C ALA A 548 -12.56 15.21 65.87
N GLU A 549 -13.01 16.08 64.96
CA GLU A 549 -13.46 17.45 65.28
C GLU A 549 -14.72 17.42 66.19
N THR A 550 -15.62 16.46 65.97
CA THR A 550 -16.80 16.25 66.84
C THR A 550 -16.42 15.77 68.25
N GLU A 551 -15.47 14.82 68.36
CA GLU A 551 -14.98 14.35 69.67
C GLU A 551 -14.26 15.47 70.44
N LEU A 552 -13.45 16.29 69.76
CA LEU A 552 -12.79 17.45 70.35
C LEU A 552 -13.80 18.45 70.92
N ALA A 553 -14.80 18.84 70.12
CA ALA A 553 -15.87 19.75 70.57
C ALA A 553 -16.65 19.18 71.76
N ALA A 554 -16.89 17.86 71.80
CA ALA A 554 -17.53 17.21 72.93
C ALA A 554 -16.65 17.24 74.20
N VAL A 555 -15.33 17.04 74.09
CA VAL A 555 -14.39 17.13 75.22
C VAL A 555 -14.28 18.57 75.75
N GLU A 556 -14.29 19.58 74.86
CA GLU A 556 -14.32 20.99 75.26
C GLU A 556 -15.62 21.35 76.00
N ALA A 557 -16.77 20.88 75.52
CA ALA A 557 -18.06 21.05 76.21
C ALA A 557 -18.10 20.35 77.58
N GLU A 558 -17.57 19.12 77.69
CA GLU A 558 -17.44 18.41 78.99
C GLU A 558 -16.55 19.16 79.99
N PHE A 559 -15.48 19.80 79.51
CA PHE A 559 -14.57 20.60 80.35
C PHE A 559 -15.25 21.91 80.80
N ALA A 560 -15.93 22.62 79.90
CA ALA A 560 -16.70 23.82 80.21
C ALA A 560 -17.81 23.54 81.23
N ALA A 561 -18.50 22.39 81.11
CA ALA A 561 -19.52 21.92 82.03
C ALA A 561 -18.96 21.36 83.37
N LYS A 562 -17.63 21.25 83.53
CA LYS A 562 -16.92 20.80 84.75
C LYS A 562 -17.36 19.41 85.26
N LEU A 563 -17.64 18.49 84.34
CA LEU A 563 -18.21 17.18 84.65
C LEU A 563 -17.23 16.24 85.39
N LYS A 564 -17.78 15.45 86.32
CA LYS A 564 -17.02 14.45 87.09
C LYS A 564 -16.49 13.32 86.17
N PRO A 565 -15.45 12.58 86.58
CA PRO A 565 -14.91 11.48 85.77
C PRO A 565 -15.95 10.44 85.30
N ARG A 566 -16.91 10.02 86.15
CA ARG A 566 -17.99 9.08 85.75
C ARG A 566 -18.94 9.71 84.71
N GLU A 567 -19.28 10.98 84.86
CA GLU A 567 -20.20 11.70 83.96
C GLU A 567 -19.59 11.85 82.56
N ARG A 568 -18.27 12.08 82.48
CA ARG A 568 -17.50 12.08 81.24
C ARG A 568 -17.38 10.69 80.61
N ALA A 569 -17.10 9.65 81.41
CA ALA A 569 -17.09 8.27 80.94
C ALA A 569 -18.44 7.85 80.33
N LEU A 570 -19.56 8.28 80.92
CA LEU A 570 -20.91 8.06 80.39
C LEU A 570 -21.15 8.79 79.07
N ARG A 571 -20.80 10.08 78.98
CA ARG A 571 -20.89 10.85 77.72
C ARG A 571 -20.02 10.27 76.60
N LYS A 572 -18.84 9.74 76.94
CA LYS A 572 -17.94 9.02 76.01
C LYS A 572 -18.57 7.72 75.49
N VAL A 573 -19.12 6.89 76.37
CA VAL A 573 -19.83 5.65 75.94
C VAL A 573 -21.09 5.97 75.16
N ALA A 574 -21.81 7.05 75.48
CA ALA A 574 -22.94 7.52 74.67
C ALA A 574 -22.51 7.93 73.25
N ARG A 575 -21.34 8.57 73.07
CA ARG A 575 -20.76 8.80 71.74
C ARG A 575 -20.40 7.49 71.04
N MET A 576 -19.81 6.51 71.74
CA MET A 576 -19.53 5.18 71.17
C MET A 576 -20.82 4.47 70.69
N ILE A 577 -21.92 4.56 71.44
CA ILE A 577 -23.23 4.00 71.04
C ILE A 577 -23.72 4.65 69.74
N LEU A 578 -23.57 5.98 69.60
CA LEU A 578 -23.91 6.68 68.34
C LEU A 578 -23.02 6.24 67.16
N THR A 579 -21.74 5.92 67.38
CA THR A 579 -20.86 5.40 66.30
C THR A 579 -21.26 4.02 65.77
N VAL A 580 -22.01 3.22 66.54
CA VAL A 580 -22.60 1.93 66.08
C VAL A 580 -24.07 2.08 65.67
N GLY A 581 -24.47 3.27 65.20
CA GLY A 581 -25.83 3.53 64.70
C GLY A 581 -26.87 3.86 65.77
N GLY A 582 -26.44 4.10 67.02
CA GLY A 582 -27.32 4.45 68.14
C GLY A 582 -27.89 3.27 68.93
N ASP A 583 -27.64 2.04 68.50
CA ASP A 583 -28.05 0.83 69.22
C ASP A 583 -27.03 0.46 70.30
N ALA A 584 -27.46 0.56 71.57
CA ALA A 584 -26.60 0.26 72.71
C ALA A 584 -26.23 -1.23 72.82
N ASP A 585 -27.02 -2.16 72.27
CA ASP A 585 -26.70 -3.59 72.31
C ASP A 585 -25.66 -3.99 71.26
N GLN A 586 -25.56 -3.25 70.16
CA GLN A 586 -24.52 -3.42 69.13
C GLN A 586 -23.12 -2.97 69.58
N LEU A 587 -23.00 -2.15 70.64
CA LEU A 587 -21.70 -1.74 71.18
C LEU A 587 -21.08 -2.85 72.06
N PRO A 588 -19.94 -3.46 71.69
CA PRO A 588 -19.36 -4.56 72.46
C PRO A 588 -18.80 -4.09 73.82
N LEU A 589 -19.07 -4.88 74.87
CA LEU A 589 -18.55 -4.57 76.22
C LEU A 589 -17.02 -4.48 76.24
N ALA A 590 -16.32 -5.30 75.46
CA ALA A 590 -14.86 -5.29 75.34
C ALA A 590 -14.30 -3.96 74.82
N ASP A 591 -15.05 -3.22 74.00
CA ASP A 591 -14.65 -1.92 73.48
C ASP A 591 -14.80 -0.84 74.55
N ILE A 592 -15.91 -0.86 75.31
CA ILE A 592 -16.08 0.01 76.49
C ILE A 592 -15.01 -0.27 77.56
N GLN A 593 -14.68 -1.55 77.79
CA GLN A 593 -13.61 -1.93 78.72
C GLN A 593 -12.25 -1.37 78.31
N ARG A 594 -11.93 -1.40 77.01
CA ARG A 594 -10.69 -0.82 76.46
C ARG A 594 -10.69 0.70 76.53
N GLU A 595 -11.81 1.34 76.17
CA GLU A 595 -11.91 2.80 75.98
C GLU A 595 -12.12 3.59 77.29
N LEU A 596 -12.50 2.90 78.37
CA LEU A 596 -12.57 3.42 79.75
C LEU A 596 -11.54 2.80 80.70
N GLU A 597 -10.66 1.92 80.21
CA GLU A 597 -9.67 1.15 81.00
C GLU A 597 -10.29 0.31 82.16
N VAL A 598 -11.56 -0.11 82.04
CA VAL A 598 -12.26 -0.85 83.10
C VAL A 598 -12.12 -2.37 82.96
N THR A 599 -11.56 -3.02 83.99
CA THR A 599 -11.26 -4.46 84.00
C THR A 599 -12.48 -5.38 84.16
N SER A 600 -13.64 -4.84 84.55
CA SER A 600 -14.88 -5.60 84.79
C SER A 600 -15.87 -5.47 83.63
N PRO A 601 -16.29 -6.57 82.98
CA PRO A 601 -17.37 -6.56 81.99
C PRO A 601 -18.71 -6.09 82.58
N GLY A 602 -18.96 -6.36 83.87
CA GLY A 602 -20.16 -5.90 84.57
C GLY A 602 -20.20 -4.37 84.66
N THR A 603 -19.07 -3.75 85.01
CA THR A 603 -18.93 -2.28 85.06
C THR A 603 -19.07 -1.65 83.67
N ALA A 604 -18.51 -2.27 82.62
CA ALA A 604 -18.74 -1.82 81.25
C ALA A 604 -20.23 -1.92 80.84
N SER A 605 -20.95 -2.94 81.30
CA SER A 605 -22.39 -3.10 81.05
C SER A 605 -23.23 -2.05 81.79
N GLU A 606 -22.87 -1.70 83.02
CA GLU A 606 -23.45 -0.55 83.75
C GLU A 606 -23.25 0.76 82.98
N TYR A 607 -22.01 1.06 82.57
CA TYR A 607 -21.71 2.25 81.75
C TYR A 607 -22.49 2.26 80.43
N ARG A 608 -22.64 1.11 79.75
CA ARG A 608 -23.44 0.99 78.50
C ARG A 608 -24.90 1.32 78.74
N LYS A 609 -25.49 0.80 79.83
CA LYS A 609 -26.90 1.01 80.19
C LYS A 609 -27.18 2.44 80.65
N GLU A 610 -26.33 3.01 81.50
CA GLU A 610 -26.45 4.40 81.95
C GLU A 610 -26.23 5.39 80.78
N ALA A 611 -25.33 5.08 79.84
CA ALA A 611 -25.12 5.88 78.63
C ALA A 611 -26.27 5.78 77.63
N ALA A 612 -26.90 4.61 77.47
CA ALA A 612 -28.11 4.44 76.67
C ALA A 612 -29.29 5.25 77.23
N GLN A 613 -29.45 5.28 78.56
CA GLN A 613 -30.43 6.14 79.22
C GLN A 613 -30.10 7.62 78.99
N LEU A 614 -28.83 8.02 79.10
CA LEU A 614 -28.40 9.40 78.86
C LEU A 614 -28.73 9.90 77.43
N LEU A 615 -28.64 9.02 76.42
CA LEU A 615 -29.11 9.31 75.05
C LEU A 615 -30.64 9.45 74.99
N ALA A 616 -31.38 8.55 75.64
CA ALA A 616 -32.85 8.61 75.72
C ALA A 616 -33.36 9.86 76.46
N ASP A 617 -32.58 10.36 77.43
CA ASP A 617 -32.82 11.61 78.17
C ASP A 617 -32.45 12.87 77.36
N GLY A 618 -31.97 12.72 76.11
CA GLY A 618 -31.78 13.81 75.14
C GLY A 618 -30.35 14.36 75.02
N TYR A 619 -29.33 13.64 75.47
CA TYR A 619 -27.93 14.07 75.28
C TYR A 619 -27.53 14.07 73.79
N VAL A 620 -27.11 15.24 73.30
CA VAL A 620 -26.51 15.44 71.97
C VAL A 620 -25.03 15.76 72.12
N PRO A 621 -24.10 15.06 71.44
CA PRO A 621 -22.68 15.39 71.45
C PRO A 621 -22.42 16.82 70.95
N GLY A 622 -21.62 17.59 71.67
CA GLY A 622 -21.37 19.01 71.39
C GLY A 622 -22.41 19.99 71.96
N GLN A 623 -23.34 19.50 72.80
CA GLN A 623 -24.26 20.31 73.63
C GLN A 623 -24.06 20.06 75.15
#